data_AF-A0A535ETZ5-F1
#
_entry.id   AF-A0A535ETZ5-F1
#
_cell.length_a   1.000
_cell.length_b   1.000
_cell.length_c   1.000
_cell.angle_alpha   90.00
_cell.angle_beta   90.00
_cell.angle_gamma   90.00
#
_symmetry.space_group_name_H-M   'P 1'
#
loop_
_entity.id
_entity.type
_entity.pdbx_description
1 polymer ?
#
loop_
_entity_poly.entity_id
_entity_poly.type
_entity_poly.pdbx_seq_one_letter_code
_entity_poly.pdbx_strand_id
1 'polypeptide(L)' 'MALMTALARIPVRLSFDDETHDWHFVVDQQGWGVVGGGQATLPEARRAAAEAVAVALESREPRADADGPVEYLNVAVG' A
#
# COMPACT_ATOMS: atom_id res chain seq x y z
N MET A 1 24.77 -0.21 21.99
CA MET A 1 24.52 -0.16 20.52
C MET A 1 23.26 0.67 20.32
N ALA A 2 23.38 1.88 19.76
CA ALA A 2 22.21 2.68 19.42
C ALA A 2 21.60 2.15 18.12
N LEU A 3 20.30 1.83 18.14
CA LEU A 3 19.54 1.51 16.94
C LEU A 3 19.47 2.82 16.11
N MET A 4 20.26 2.93 15.05
CA MET A 4 20.09 4.02 14.09
C MET A 4 18.81 3.76 13.32
N THR A 5 17.74 4.50 13.63
CA THR A 5 16.51 4.49 12.82
C THR A 5 16.85 5.06 11.44
N ALA A 6 17.10 4.18 10.47
CA ALA A 6 17.26 4.59 9.08
C ALA A 6 15.92 5.12 8.58
N LEU A 7 15.79 6.43 8.44
CA LEU A 7 14.65 7.07 7.78
C LEU A 7 14.72 6.76 6.29
N ALA A 8 14.09 5.66 5.88
CA ALA A 8 13.94 5.32 4.47
C ALA A 8 12.94 6.28 3.81
N ARG A 9 13.35 6.95 2.73
CA ARG A 9 12.45 7.75 1.89
C ARG A 9 11.90 6.85 0.80
N ILE A 10 10.63 6.48 0.90
CA ILE A 10 9.98 5.58 -0.03
C ILE A 10 9.17 6.40 -1.04
N PRO A 11 9.41 6.28 -2.36
CA PRO A 11 8.64 6.99 -3.37
C PRO A 11 7.22 6.41 -3.45
N VAL A 12 6.22 7.29 -3.42
CA VAL A 12 4.80 6.95 -3.59
C VAL A 12 4.27 7.73 -4.78
N ARG A 13 3.68 7.03 -5.76
CA ARG A 13 2.95 7.68 -6.85
C ARG A 13 1.50 7.83 -6.42
N LEU A 14 0.97 9.06 -6.50
CA LEU A 14 -0.42 9.38 -6.21
C LEU A 14 -1.08 9.84 -7.51
N SER A 15 -2.28 9.34 -7.78
CA SER A 15 -3.09 9.71 -8.94
C SER A 15 -4.53 9.92 -8.52
N PHE A 16 -5.19 10.90 -9.12
CA PHE A 16 -6.63 11.10 -8.97
C PHE A 16 -7.33 10.39 -10.13
N ASP A 17 -8.38 9.64 -9.83
CA ASP A 17 -9.27 9.05 -10.82
C ASP A 17 -10.51 9.93 -10.96
N ASP A 18 -10.69 10.54 -12.14
CA ASP A 18 -11.81 11.44 -12.42
C ASP A 18 -13.15 10.68 -12.55
N GLU A 19 -13.14 9.37 -12.82
CA GLU A 19 -14.37 8.58 -12.95
C GLU A 19 -14.96 8.30 -11.56
N THR A 20 -14.12 7.81 -10.64
CA THR A 20 -14.50 7.44 -9.27
C THR A 20 -14.38 8.59 -8.27
N HIS A 21 -13.80 9.72 -8.68
CA HIS A 21 -13.58 10.92 -7.86
C HIS A 21 -12.78 10.66 -6.58
N ASP A 22 -11.80 9.76 -6.66
CA ASP A 22 -10.97 9.35 -5.54
C ASP A 22 -9.48 9.32 -5.91
N TRP A 23 -8.65 9.27 -4.87
CA TRP A 23 -7.21 9.19 -4.97
C TRP A 23 -6.75 7.75 -4.80
N HIS A 24 -5.79 7.38 -5.64
CA HIS A 24 -5.09 6.11 -5.65
C HIS A 24 -3.61 6.30 -5.36
N PHE A 25 -2.97 5.24 -4.89
CA PHE A 25 -1.53 5.21 -4.68
C PHE A 25 -0.90 3.90 -5.14
N VAL A 26 0.33 4.02 -5.63
CA VAL A 26 1.20 2.90 -6.00
C VAL A 26 2.57 3.10 -5.36
N VAL A 27 3.06 2.07 -4.68
CA VAL A 27 4.42 2.02 -4.14
C VAL A 27 5.17 0.89 -4.83
N ASP A 28 5.92 1.27 -5.85
CA ASP A 28 6.76 0.36 -6.62
C ASP A 28 8.19 0.40 -6.07
N GLN A 29 8.44 -0.46 -5.09
CA GLN A 29 9.77 -0.73 -4.54
C GLN A 29 10.00 -2.24 -4.52
N GLN A 30 11.07 -2.67 -5.20
CA GLN A 30 11.66 -4.01 -5.25
C GLN A 30 10.85 -5.12 -4.55
N GLY A 31 9.72 -5.52 -5.16
CA GLY A 31 8.94 -6.69 -4.77
C GLY A 31 7.79 -6.48 -3.78
N TRP A 32 7.44 -5.24 -3.40
CA TRP A 32 6.29 -4.99 -2.51
C TRP A 32 4.95 -4.82 -3.21
N GLY A 33 4.94 -4.25 -4.42
CA GLY A 33 3.73 -4.07 -5.22
C GLY A 33 2.53 -3.53 -4.43
N VAL A 34 2.73 -2.55 -3.55
CA VAL A 34 1.64 -2.03 -2.71
C VAL A 34 0.79 -1.09 -3.57
N VAL A 35 -0.49 -1.43 -3.70
CA VAL A 35 -1.49 -0.64 -4.42
C VAL A 35 -2.67 -0.43 -3.49
N GLY A 36 -3.22 0.78 -3.51
CA GLY A 36 -4.45 1.11 -2.81
C GLY A 36 -5.14 2.32 -3.44
N GLY A 37 -6.34 2.61 -2.98
CA GLY A 37 -7.15 3.72 -3.47
C GLY A 37 -8.47 3.82 -2.72
N GLY A 38 -9.39 4.66 -3.20
CA GLY A 38 -10.68 4.91 -2.55
C GLY A 38 -10.70 6.12 -1.61
N GLN A 39 -9.65 6.95 -1.60
CA GLN A 39 -9.56 8.08 -0.67
C GLN A 39 -10.13 9.34 -1.31
N ALA A 40 -11.07 10.00 -0.63
CA ALA A 40 -11.72 11.21 -1.15
C ALA A 40 -10.75 12.39 -1.30
N THR A 41 -9.65 12.40 -0.54
CA THR A 41 -8.70 13.52 -0.54
C THR A 41 -7.24 13.08 -0.64
N LEU A 42 -6.40 13.94 -1.21
CA LEU A 42 -4.96 13.71 -1.32
C LEU A 42 -4.27 13.48 0.04
N PRO A 43 -4.59 14.19 1.14
CA PRO A 43 -4.04 13.90 2.45
C PRO A 43 -4.40 12.52 2.99
N GLU A 44 -5.64 12.06 2.76
CA GLU A 44 -6.08 10.72 3.16
C GLU A 44 -5.34 9.64 2.37
N ALA A 45 -5.17 9.82 1.06
CA ALA A 45 -4.38 8.92 0.22
C ALA A 45 -2.92 8.81 0.68
N ARG A 46 -2.31 9.94 1.08
CA ARG A 46 -0.96 9.95 1.66
C ARG A 46 -0.87 9.16 2.96
N ARG A 47 -1.87 9.32 3.84
CA ARG A 47 -1.95 8.59 5.10
C ARG A 47 -2.13 7.08 4.85
N ALA A 48 -3.07 6.71 3.98
CA ALA A 48 -3.32 5.31 3.61
C ALA A 48 -2.07 4.65 3.00
N ALA A 49 -1.35 5.36 2.12
CA ALA A 49 -0.09 4.89 1.56
C ALA A 49 0.98 4.65 2.64
N ALA A 50 1.11 5.55 3.62
CA ALA A 50 2.05 5.39 4.73
C ALA A 50 1.71 4.18 5.61
N GLU A 51 0.42 3.98 5.93
CA GLU A 51 -0.06 2.83 6.69
C GLU A 51 0.20 1.52 5.94
N ALA A 52 -0.11 1.47 4.64
CA ALA A 52 0.11 0.29 3.82
C ALA A 52 1.60 -0.07 3.69
N VAL A 53 2.47 0.93 3.56
CA VAL A 53 3.93 0.74 3.55
C VAL A 53 4.44 0.22 4.90
N ALA A 54 3.96 0.76 6.01
CA ALA A 54 4.33 0.28 7.34
C ALA A 54 3.95 -1.20 7.52
N VAL A 55 2.74 -1.58 7.12
CA VAL A 55 2.27 -2.98 7.16
C VAL A 55 3.12 -3.89 6.26
N ALA A 56 3.45 -3.46 5.04
CA ALA A 56 4.30 -4.23 4.13
C ALA A 56 5.73 -4.42 4.65
N LEU A 57 6.26 -3.41 5.36
CA LEU A 57 7.55 -3.46 6.03
C LEU A 57 7.56 -4.45 7.21
N GLU A 58 6.53 -4.42 8.04
CA GLU A 58 6.38 -5.34 9.18
C GLU A 58 6.12 -6.79 8.73
N SER A 59 5.38 -6.98 7.63
CA SER A 59 5.03 -8.30 7.10
C SER A 59 6.16 -9.02 6.36
N ARG A 60 7.36 -8.41 6.25
CA ARG A 60 8.57 -9.10 5.77
C ARG A 60 9.10 -10.15 6.74
N GLU A 61 8.61 -10.16 7.99
CA GLU A 61 8.66 -11.35 8.82
C GLU A 61 7.44 -12.23 8.46
N PRO A 62 7.62 -13.51 8.09
CA PRO A 62 6.49 -14.37 7.75
C PRO A 62 5.54 -14.42 8.94
N ARG A 63 4.41 -13.73 8.81
CA ARG A 63 3.34 -13.78 9.80
C ARG A 63 2.78 -15.19 9.74
N ALA A 64 3.15 -16.03 10.70
CA ALA A 64 2.71 -17.42 10.80
C ALA A 64 1.18 -17.55 10.88
N ASP A 65 0.48 -16.44 11.14
CA ASP A 65 -0.93 -16.38 11.51
C ASP A 65 -1.75 -15.46 10.59
N ALA A 66 -1.37 -15.31 9.31
CA ALA A 66 -2.23 -14.65 8.32
C ALA A 66 -3.44 -15.56 7.95
N ASP A 67 -4.16 -16.03 8.96
CA ASP A 67 -5.37 -16.83 8.83
C ASP A 67 -6.56 -15.92 8.52
N GLY A 68 -6.75 -15.65 7.23
CA GLY A 68 -7.97 -15.10 6.67
C GLY A 68 -8.48 -15.99 5.52
N PRO A 69 -9.78 -16.00 5.23
CA PRO A 69 -10.28 -16.70 4.06
C PRO A 69 -9.61 -16.14 2.79
N VAL A 70 -8.95 -17.01 2.02
CA VAL A 70 -8.47 -16.67 0.68
C VAL A 70 -9.59 -16.94 -0.30
N GLU A 71 -10.11 -15.89 -0.92
CA GLU A 71 -11.13 -15.97 -1.96
C GLU A 71 -10.51 -15.68 -3.33
N TYR A 72 -10.83 -16.52 -4.32
CA TYR A 72 -10.44 -16.29 -5.71
C TYR A 72 -11.62 -15.64 -6.44
N LEU A 73 -11.38 -14.46 -7.01
CA LEU A 73 -12.38 -13.73 -7.79
C LEU A 73 -12.15 -13.98 -9.29
N ASN A 74 -13.22 -14.29 -10.02
CA ASN A 74 -13.17 -14.35 -11.48
C ASN A 74 -13.12 -12.92 -12.03
N VAL A 75 -12.01 -12.53 -12.64
CA VAL A 75 -11.82 -11.20 -13.23
C VAL A 75 -11.84 -11.31 -14.75
N ALA A 76 -12.79 -10.63 -15.40
CA ALA A 76 -12.78 -10.38 -16.83
C ALA A 76 -12.23 -8.96 -17.06
N VAL A 77 -11.14 -8.84 -17.81
CA VAL A 77 -10.62 -7.55 -18.25
C VAL A 77 -10.90 -7.41 -19.74
N GLY A 78 -11.59 -6.33 -20.10
CA GLY A 78 -12.03 -5.98 -21.44
C GLY A 78 -11.37 -4.69 -21.93
#